data_AF-A0A8T4UPW5-F1
#
_entry.id   AF-A0A8T4UPW5-F1
#
_cell.length_a   1.000
_cell.length_b   1.000
_cell.length_c   1.000
_cell.angle_alpha   90.00
_cell.angle_beta   90.00
_cell.angle_gamma   90.00
#
_symmetry.space_group_name_H-M   'P 1'
#
loop_
_entity.id
_entity.type
_entity.pdbx_description
1 polymer ?
#
loop_
_entity_poly.entity_id
_entity_poly.type
_entity_poly.pdbx_seq_one_letter_code
_entity_poly.pdbx_strand_id
1 'polypeptide(L)'
;MEVEIDLNKSVDENAGIYYDLAKKAKKKIHGTQVALADARKKLEQLQKQEAQFFQEEEIKKSKKDRKREWYEKFHWFFSSEDYLCIGGKDATSNEVIVKKHMEADDLVLHTNMAGSPFFIIKNGQKAGEITITETAQMVAVYSKAWKMGHTIADVFYVKPDQVSKEAQSGEYISKGSFMIRGKTEYLHPKLEIAVGLQNDLIIAGSESAVKKKTNQYILVIPGEEKKSSLAKKIRSKLKGGDLDDIISFLPAGGGQVAKNK
;
A
#
# COMPACT_ATOMS: atom_id res chain seq x y z
N MET A 1 23.06 -63.73 -12.83
CA MET A 1 23.65 -62.61 -13.57
C MET A 1 24.61 -63.25 -14.55
N GLU A 2 24.22 -63.34 -15.81
CA GLU A 2 25.08 -63.84 -16.87
C GLU A 2 25.98 -62.68 -17.32
N VAL A 3 27.26 -62.97 -17.55
CA VAL A 3 28.29 -61.98 -17.88
C VAL A 3 28.94 -62.45 -19.18
N GLU A 4 28.83 -61.62 -20.23
CA GLU A 4 29.52 -61.89 -21.49
C GLU A 4 31.02 -61.64 -21.34
N ILE A 5 31.84 -62.61 -21.71
CA ILE A 5 33.31 -62.52 -21.59
C ILE A 5 33.89 -62.53 -23.01
N ASP A 6 34.73 -61.54 -23.31
CA ASP A 6 35.50 -61.49 -24.54
C ASP A 6 36.70 -62.43 -24.40
N LEU A 7 36.71 -63.52 -25.18
CA LEU A 7 37.74 -64.55 -25.13
C LEU A 7 39.11 -64.06 -25.65
N ASN A 8 39.16 -62.90 -26.31
CA ASN A 8 40.41 -62.29 -26.77
C ASN A 8 41.08 -61.39 -25.71
N LYS A 9 40.48 -61.25 -24.52
CA LYS A 9 40.97 -60.42 -23.43
C LYS A 9 41.25 -61.23 -22.18
N SER A 10 42.14 -60.73 -21.33
CA SER A 10 42.39 -61.35 -20.03
C SER A 10 41.17 -61.27 -19.11
N VAL A 11 41.15 -62.10 -18.06
CA VAL A 11 40.11 -62.06 -17.03
C VAL A 11 40.05 -60.68 -16.36
N ASP A 12 41.21 -60.08 -16.10
CA ASP A 12 41.34 -58.75 -15.50
C ASP A 12 40.83 -57.64 -16.43
N GLU A 13 41.09 -57.75 -17.74
CA GLU A 13 40.58 -56.81 -18.74
C GLU A 13 39.06 -56.87 -18.87
N ASN A 14 38.48 -58.08 -18.88
CA ASN A 14 37.03 -58.27 -18.86
C ASN A 14 36.41 -57.67 -17.58
N ALA A 15 37.00 -57.92 -16.40
CA ALA A 15 36.55 -57.35 -15.14
C ALA A 15 36.64 -55.81 -15.13
N GLY A 16 37.70 -55.24 -15.73
CA GLY A 16 37.89 -53.80 -15.88
C GLY A 16 36.78 -53.11 -16.70
N ILE A 17 36.33 -53.76 -17.79
CA ILE A 17 35.23 -53.24 -18.63
C ILE A 17 33.94 -53.12 -17.81
N TYR A 18 33.57 -54.17 -17.07
CA TYR A 18 32.36 -54.15 -16.24
C TYR A 18 32.47 -53.16 -15.08
N TYR A 19 33.65 -53.00 -14.48
CA TYR A 19 33.91 -51.98 -13.46
C TYR A 19 33.71 -50.57 -14.03
N ASP A 20 34.25 -50.28 -15.21
CA ASP A 20 34.10 -48.98 -15.86
C ASP A 20 32.66 -48.69 -16.29
N LEU A 21 31.93 -49.70 -16.77
CA LEU A 21 30.50 -49.59 -17.06
C LEU A 21 29.70 -49.28 -15.79
N ALA A 22 29.96 -50.00 -14.69
CA ALA A 22 29.31 -49.75 -13.40
C ALA A 22 29.64 -48.34 -12.87
N LYS A 23 30.89 -47.90 -12.99
CA LYS A 23 31.32 -46.55 -12.60
C LYS A 23 30.63 -45.46 -13.44
N LYS A 24 30.55 -45.63 -14.76
CA LYS A 24 29.82 -44.72 -15.67
C LYS A 24 28.32 -44.69 -15.36
N ALA A 25 27.70 -45.84 -15.13
CA ALA A 25 26.30 -45.95 -14.75
C ALA A 25 26.03 -45.24 -13.42
N LYS A 26 26.87 -45.46 -12.39
CA LYS A 26 26.76 -44.79 -11.09
C LYS A 26 26.88 -43.27 -11.21
N LYS A 27 27.82 -42.77 -12.02
CA LYS A 27 27.96 -41.32 -12.30
C LYS A 27 26.72 -40.75 -13.00
N LYS A 28 26.16 -41.48 -13.98
CA LYS A 28 24.92 -41.09 -14.67
C LYS A 28 23.74 -41.04 -13.70
N ILE A 29 23.53 -42.08 -12.89
CA ILE A 29 22.46 -42.12 -11.89
C ILE A 29 22.53 -40.93 -10.94
N HIS A 30 23.72 -40.64 -10.42
CA HIS A 30 23.93 -39.48 -9.54
C HIS A 30 23.60 -38.16 -10.26
N GLY A 31 24.11 -37.97 -11.48
CA GLY A 31 23.78 -36.78 -12.27
C GLY A 31 22.28 -36.62 -12.56
N THR A 32 21.60 -37.72 -12.89
CA THR A 32 20.15 -37.75 -13.10
C THR A 32 19.38 -37.42 -11.82
N GLN A 33 19.81 -37.93 -10.66
CA GLN A 33 19.17 -37.63 -9.37
C GLN A 33 19.28 -36.14 -9.01
N VAL A 34 20.45 -35.52 -9.24
CA VAL A 34 20.63 -34.08 -9.02
C VAL A 34 19.74 -33.27 -9.97
N ALA A 35 19.73 -33.61 -11.27
CA ALA A 35 18.87 -32.94 -12.24
C ALA A 35 17.37 -33.08 -11.91
N LEU A 36 16.95 -34.26 -11.43
CA LEU A 36 15.58 -34.51 -10.98
C LEU A 36 15.21 -33.64 -9.76
N ALA A 37 16.11 -33.50 -8.80
CA ALA A 37 15.91 -32.67 -7.62
C ALA A 37 15.76 -31.19 -7.99
N ASP A 38 16.60 -30.69 -8.89
CA ASP A 38 16.52 -29.31 -9.38
C ASP A 38 15.24 -29.05 -10.19
N ALA A 39 14.85 -30.01 -11.05
CA ALA A 39 13.60 -29.94 -11.80
C ALA A 39 12.37 -29.90 -10.86
N ARG A 40 12.36 -30.71 -9.81
CA ARG A 40 11.29 -30.71 -8.79
C ARG A 40 11.19 -29.39 -8.05
N LYS A 41 12.31 -28.83 -7.60
CA LYS A 41 12.34 -27.50 -6.96
C LYS A 41 11.80 -26.41 -7.88
N LYS A 42 12.19 -26.46 -9.15
CA LYS A 42 11.70 -25.49 -10.14
C LYS A 42 10.21 -25.66 -10.42
N LEU A 43 9.72 -26.89 -10.47
CA LEU A 43 8.29 -27.18 -10.60
C LEU A 43 7.48 -26.61 -9.43
N GLU A 44 7.92 -26.84 -8.19
CA GLU A 44 7.25 -26.28 -7.00
C GLU A 44 7.23 -24.75 -7.01
N GLN A 45 8.32 -24.12 -7.47
CA GLN A 45 8.39 -22.67 -7.58
C GLN A 45 7.42 -22.13 -8.65
N LEU A 46 7.35 -22.79 -9.80
CA LEU A 46 6.43 -22.42 -10.88
C LEU A 46 4.96 -22.61 -10.47
N GLN A 47 4.62 -23.69 -9.78
CA GLN A 47 3.27 -23.94 -9.27
C GLN A 47 2.84 -22.86 -8.26
N LYS A 48 3.74 -22.43 -7.37
CA LYS A 48 3.47 -21.31 -6.45
C LYS A 48 3.25 -19.99 -7.19
N GLN A 49 4.04 -19.73 -8.24
CA GLN A 49 3.88 -18.53 -9.07
C GLN A 49 2.56 -18.56 -9.85
N GLU A 50 2.19 -19.71 -10.40
CA GLU A 50 0.93 -19.92 -11.12
C GLU A 50 -0.28 -19.69 -10.21
N ALA A 51 -0.30 -20.27 -9.01
CA ALA A 51 -1.36 -20.05 -8.03
C ALA A 51 -1.49 -18.57 -7.62
N GLN A 52 -0.35 -17.88 -7.41
CA GLN A 52 -0.34 -16.45 -7.11
C GLN A 52 -0.88 -15.62 -8.29
N PHE A 53 -0.52 -15.99 -9.53
CA PHE A 53 -0.99 -15.32 -10.73
C PHE A 53 -2.50 -15.43 -10.89
N PHE A 54 -3.07 -16.62 -10.71
CA PHE A 54 -4.53 -16.83 -10.77
C PHE A 54 -5.27 -16.04 -9.68
N GLN A 55 -4.73 -15.99 -8.46
CA GLN A 55 -5.32 -15.20 -7.38
C GLN A 55 -5.28 -13.68 -7.70
N GLU A 56 -4.19 -13.18 -8.27
CA GLU A 56 -4.08 -11.79 -8.73
C GLU A 56 -5.07 -11.45 -9.84
N GLU A 57 -5.26 -12.36 -10.80
CA GLU A 57 -6.26 -12.23 -11.87
C GLU A 57 -7.69 -12.17 -11.32
N GLU A 58 -8.05 -13.01 -10.36
CA GLU A 58 -9.36 -12.99 -9.72
C GLU A 58 -9.64 -11.68 -8.98
N ILE A 59 -8.66 -11.18 -8.21
CA ILE A 59 -8.77 -9.89 -7.50
C ILE A 59 -8.97 -8.75 -8.52
N LYS A 60 -8.18 -8.74 -9.61
CA LYS A 60 -8.31 -7.74 -10.68
C LYS A 60 -9.67 -7.80 -11.37
N LYS A 61 -10.19 -9.00 -11.62
CA LYS A 61 -11.50 -9.20 -12.25
C LYS A 61 -12.63 -8.71 -11.35
N SER A 62 -12.64 -9.11 -10.07
CA SER A 62 -13.59 -8.64 -9.06
C SER A 62 -13.61 -7.10 -8.97
N LYS A 63 -12.42 -6.47 -8.99
CA LYS A 63 -12.29 -5.01 -8.98
C LYS A 63 -12.80 -4.34 -10.26
N LYS A 64 -12.64 -4.98 -11.41
CA LYS A 64 -13.13 -4.45 -12.70
C LYS A 64 -14.66 -4.45 -12.76
N ASP A 65 -15.29 -5.44 -12.16
CA ASP A 65 -16.75 -5.57 -12.12
C ASP A 65 -17.38 -4.65 -11.06
N ARG A 66 -16.60 -4.18 -10.07
CA ARG A 66 -17.04 -3.19 -9.09
C ARG A 66 -17.17 -1.80 -9.71
N LYS A 67 -18.34 -1.18 -9.56
CA LYS A 67 -18.52 0.26 -9.86
C LYS A 67 -17.67 1.08 -8.90
N ARG A 68 -16.72 1.84 -9.45
CA ARG A 68 -15.90 2.76 -8.64
C ARG A 68 -16.77 3.89 -8.13
N GLU A 69 -16.67 4.12 -6.83
CA GLU A 69 -17.29 5.27 -6.21
C GLU A 69 -16.58 6.57 -6.63
N TRP A 70 -17.34 7.66 -6.72
CA TRP A 70 -16.83 8.94 -7.22
C TRP A 70 -15.66 9.50 -6.41
N TYR A 71 -15.57 9.13 -5.12
CA TYR A 71 -14.54 9.58 -4.19
C TYR A 71 -13.22 8.82 -4.35
N GLU A 72 -13.21 7.65 -4.99
CA GLU A 72 -12.00 6.81 -5.10
C GLU A 72 -10.88 7.44 -5.94
N LYS A 73 -11.22 8.46 -6.72
CA LYS A 73 -10.23 9.28 -7.46
C LYS A 73 -9.40 10.17 -6.53
N PHE A 74 -9.86 10.46 -5.32
CA PHE A 74 -9.18 11.29 -4.30
C PHE A 74 -8.40 10.44 -3.29
N HIS A 75 -7.69 11.06 -2.36
CA HIS A 75 -7.40 10.39 -1.09
C HIS A 75 -8.71 10.24 -0.35
N TRP A 76 -9.01 9.07 0.17
CA TRP A 76 -10.28 8.82 0.83
C TRP A 76 -10.12 7.77 1.92
N PHE A 77 -10.97 7.88 2.94
CA PHE A 77 -11.20 6.84 3.92
C PHE A 77 -12.56 7.08 4.58
N PHE A 78 -13.10 6.08 5.27
CA PHE A 78 -14.19 6.35 6.23
C PHE A 78 -13.63 6.32 7.64
N SER A 79 -14.05 7.29 8.45
CA SER A 79 -13.71 7.38 9.86
C SER A 79 -14.27 6.20 10.65
N SER A 80 -13.89 6.11 11.93
CA SER A 80 -14.46 5.12 12.84
C SER A 80 -15.94 5.38 13.19
N GLU A 81 -16.48 6.56 12.86
CA GLU A 81 -17.90 6.90 12.99
C GLU A 81 -18.63 6.88 11.63
N ASP A 82 -18.04 6.21 10.62
CA ASP A 82 -18.59 6.03 9.28
C ASP A 82 -18.79 7.32 8.46
N TYR A 83 -18.07 8.40 8.82
CA TYR A 83 -18.02 9.60 8.00
C TYR A 83 -17.07 9.41 6.81
N LEU A 84 -17.51 9.83 5.62
CA LEU A 84 -16.65 9.86 4.44
C LEU A 84 -15.70 11.05 4.51
N CYS A 85 -14.40 10.77 4.51
CA CYS A 85 -13.34 11.77 4.52
C CYS A 85 -12.59 11.71 3.18
N ILE A 86 -12.53 12.82 2.45
CA ILE A 86 -11.88 12.91 1.14
C ILE A 86 -10.85 14.01 1.11
N GLY A 87 -9.77 13.85 0.37
CA GLY A 87 -8.71 14.85 0.25
C GLY A 87 -7.99 14.83 -1.09
N GLY A 88 -7.51 15.98 -1.54
CA GLY A 88 -6.90 16.08 -2.87
C GLY A 88 -5.52 15.42 -2.93
N LYS A 89 -5.23 14.75 -4.05
CA LYS A 89 -3.92 14.15 -4.35
C LYS A 89 -2.91 15.17 -4.89
N ASP A 90 -3.42 16.28 -5.42
CA ASP A 90 -2.66 17.36 -6.05
C ASP A 90 -3.48 18.67 -6.05
N ALA A 91 -2.86 19.77 -6.49
CA ALA A 91 -3.49 21.08 -6.56
C ALA A 91 -4.77 21.13 -7.41
N THR A 92 -4.85 20.34 -8.48
CA THR A 92 -6.04 20.31 -9.35
C THR A 92 -7.20 19.59 -8.66
N SER A 93 -6.92 18.45 -8.02
CA SER A 93 -7.90 17.71 -7.24
C SER A 93 -8.36 18.46 -5.98
N ASN A 94 -7.48 19.22 -5.31
CA ASN A 94 -7.85 20.16 -4.24
C ASN A 94 -8.91 21.16 -4.75
N GLU A 95 -8.71 21.75 -5.93
CA GLU A 95 -9.72 22.66 -6.51
C GLU A 95 -11.04 21.96 -6.80
N VAL A 96 -11.02 20.73 -7.31
CA VAL A 96 -12.24 19.97 -7.60
C VAL A 96 -13.00 19.67 -6.31
N ILE A 97 -12.30 19.25 -5.25
CA ILE A 97 -12.93 18.95 -3.96
C ILE A 97 -13.59 20.20 -3.37
N VAL A 98 -12.83 21.29 -3.23
CA VAL A 98 -13.34 22.52 -2.60
C VAL A 98 -14.44 23.18 -3.43
N LYS A 99 -14.36 23.17 -4.77
CA LYS A 99 -15.36 23.85 -5.62
C LYS A 99 -16.59 23.02 -5.95
N LYS A 100 -16.45 21.69 -6.08
CA LYS A 100 -17.52 20.83 -6.61
C LYS A 100 -18.11 19.86 -5.60
N HIS A 101 -17.38 19.54 -4.52
CA HIS A 101 -17.77 18.49 -3.58
C HIS A 101 -17.92 18.98 -2.14
N MET A 102 -17.46 20.20 -1.83
CA MET A 102 -17.67 20.87 -0.56
C MET A 102 -19.11 21.38 -0.45
N GLU A 103 -19.76 21.05 0.65
CA GLU A 103 -21.12 21.46 1.00
C GLU A 103 -21.11 22.19 2.34
N ALA A 104 -22.19 22.92 2.66
CA ALA A 104 -22.26 23.79 3.83
C ALA A 104 -22.09 23.05 5.17
N ASP A 105 -22.53 21.80 5.26
CA ASP A 105 -22.49 20.99 6.50
C ASP A 105 -21.15 20.23 6.69
N ASP A 106 -20.20 20.41 5.78
CA ASP A 106 -18.91 19.75 5.84
C ASP A 106 -17.94 20.43 6.84
N LEU A 107 -16.82 19.78 7.14
CA LEU A 107 -15.65 20.40 7.75
C LEU A 107 -14.44 20.27 6.84
N VAL A 108 -13.63 21.31 6.77
CA VAL A 108 -12.43 21.39 5.94
C VAL A 108 -11.19 21.37 6.82
N LEU A 109 -10.22 20.52 6.50
CA LEU A 109 -8.97 20.36 7.22
C LEU A 109 -7.77 20.60 6.31
N HIS A 110 -6.75 21.27 6.84
CA HIS A 110 -5.52 21.58 6.12
C HIS A 110 -4.37 21.85 7.11
N THR A 111 -3.10 21.84 6.66
CA THR A 111 -1.97 22.28 7.50
C THR A 111 -1.50 23.68 7.13
N ASN A 112 -0.69 24.32 7.96
CA ASN A 112 -0.06 25.59 7.58
C ASN A 112 1.05 25.44 6.52
N MET A 113 1.39 24.20 6.14
CA MET A 113 2.48 23.93 5.20
C MET A 113 1.99 23.94 3.75
N ALA A 114 2.77 24.56 2.87
CA ALA A 114 2.56 24.44 1.43
C ALA A 114 2.67 22.98 0.97
N GLY A 115 1.76 22.58 0.07
CA GLY A 115 1.70 21.21 -0.45
C GLY A 115 0.96 20.23 0.45
N SER A 116 0.19 20.73 1.43
CA SER A 116 -0.76 19.94 2.17
C SER A 116 -2.05 19.71 1.38
N PRO A 117 -2.72 18.56 1.52
CA PRO A 117 -4.01 18.33 0.88
C PRO A 117 -5.13 19.07 1.61
N PHE A 118 -6.12 19.57 0.87
CA PHE A 118 -7.40 19.97 1.45
C PHE A 118 -8.25 18.73 1.65
N PHE A 119 -8.52 18.38 2.92
CA PHE A 119 -9.45 17.32 3.27
C PHE A 119 -10.81 17.90 3.64
N ILE A 120 -11.86 17.14 3.33
CA ILE A 120 -13.25 17.42 3.67
C ILE A 120 -13.83 16.19 4.37
N ILE A 121 -14.43 16.42 5.54
CA ILE A 121 -15.30 15.45 6.21
C ILE A 121 -16.72 15.74 5.75
N LYS A 122 -17.33 14.81 5.01
CA LYS A 122 -18.71 14.96 4.53
C LYS A 122 -19.69 14.96 5.70
N ASN A 123 -20.56 15.97 5.80
CA ASN A 123 -21.41 16.23 6.99
C ASN A 123 -20.59 16.43 8.30
N GLY A 124 -19.35 16.89 8.18
CA GLY A 124 -18.39 16.94 9.28
C GLY A 124 -18.79 17.79 10.48
N GLN A 125 -19.70 18.77 10.34
CA GLN A 125 -20.12 19.58 11.48
C GLN A 125 -20.88 18.79 12.55
N LYS A 126 -21.35 17.57 12.22
CA LYS A 126 -21.99 16.63 13.16
C LYS A 126 -21.04 15.52 13.64
N ALA A 127 -19.81 15.51 13.14
CA ALA A 127 -18.84 14.47 13.46
C ALA A 127 -18.29 14.64 14.89
N GLY A 128 -17.96 13.52 15.54
CA GLY A 128 -17.30 13.55 16.83
C GLY A 128 -15.83 13.96 16.72
N GLU A 129 -15.23 14.31 17.86
CA GLU A 129 -13.81 14.68 17.95
C GLU A 129 -12.89 13.59 17.42
N ILE A 130 -13.29 12.31 17.53
CA ILE A 130 -12.53 11.19 17.00
C ILE A 130 -12.42 11.27 15.47
N THR A 131 -13.52 11.50 14.74
CA THR A 131 -13.49 11.65 13.28
C THR A 131 -12.64 12.84 12.84
N ILE A 132 -12.71 13.96 13.57
CA ILE A 132 -11.88 15.14 13.30
C ILE A 132 -10.39 14.80 13.50
N THR A 133 -10.05 14.12 14.58
CA THR A 133 -8.67 13.70 14.90
C THR A 133 -8.13 12.71 13.87
N GLU A 134 -8.93 11.72 13.48
CA GLU A 134 -8.58 10.73 12.46
C GLU A 134 -8.34 11.40 11.10
N THR A 135 -9.16 12.39 10.74
CA THR A 135 -8.99 13.13 9.50
C THR A 135 -7.78 14.05 9.56
N ALA A 136 -7.52 14.69 10.70
CA ALA A 136 -6.34 15.49 10.90
C ALA A 136 -5.06 14.65 10.74
N GLN A 137 -5.05 13.43 11.28
CA GLN A 137 -3.95 12.48 11.07
C GLN A 137 -3.72 12.20 9.58
N MET A 138 -4.77 11.97 8.80
CA MET A 138 -4.63 11.74 7.36
C MET A 138 -4.15 12.98 6.60
N VAL A 139 -4.57 14.18 6.99
CA VAL A 139 -4.05 15.45 6.46
C VAL A 139 -2.56 15.57 6.71
N ALA A 140 -2.11 15.31 7.95
CA ALA A 140 -0.70 15.33 8.32
C ALA A 140 0.12 14.31 7.52
N VAL A 141 -0.38 13.07 7.40
CA VAL A 141 0.24 11.96 6.67
C VAL A 141 0.46 12.29 5.19
N TYR A 142 -0.52 12.88 4.52
CA TYR A 142 -0.42 13.19 3.09
C TYR A 142 0.24 14.55 2.81
N SER A 143 0.54 15.33 3.86
CA SER A 143 1.25 16.60 3.73
C SER A 143 2.76 16.41 3.51
N LYS A 144 3.44 17.52 3.24
CA LYS A 144 4.91 17.56 3.13
C LYS A 144 5.63 17.13 4.41
N ALA A 145 4.99 17.21 5.58
CA ALA A 145 5.56 16.81 6.86
C ALA A 145 6.02 15.34 6.85
N TRP A 146 5.30 14.46 6.15
CA TRP A 146 5.69 13.06 6.00
C TRP A 146 7.03 12.91 5.27
N LYS A 147 7.18 13.59 4.13
CA LYS A 147 8.42 13.59 3.34
C LYS A 147 9.59 14.20 4.12
N MET A 148 9.32 15.12 5.04
CA MET A 148 10.31 15.74 5.92
C MET A 148 10.66 14.89 7.15
N GLY A 149 10.04 13.71 7.31
CA GLY A 149 10.30 12.81 8.44
C GLY A 149 9.77 13.33 9.78
N HIS A 150 8.80 14.25 9.77
CA HIS A 150 8.18 14.73 11.01
C HIS A 150 7.30 13.63 11.62
N THR A 151 7.28 13.55 12.94
CA THR A 151 6.42 12.62 13.68
C THR A 151 5.08 13.21 14.07
N ILE A 152 4.99 14.55 14.13
CA ILE A 152 3.80 15.34 14.45
C ILE A 152 3.73 16.50 13.45
N ALA A 153 2.53 16.94 13.09
CA ALA A 153 2.32 18.17 12.32
C ALA A 153 1.09 18.92 12.81
N ASP A 154 1.10 20.23 12.65
CA ASP A 154 -0.04 21.09 12.99
C ASP A 154 -1.07 21.06 11.87
N VAL A 155 -2.29 20.66 12.22
CA VAL A 155 -3.44 20.62 11.32
C VAL A 155 -4.51 21.49 11.93
N PHE A 156 -5.13 22.35 11.12
CA PHE A 156 -6.31 23.07 11.55
C PHE A 156 -7.55 22.59 10.80
N TYR A 157 -8.71 22.86 11.39
CA TYR A 157 -9.98 22.67 10.72
C TYR A 157 -10.84 23.92 10.78
N VAL A 158 -11.69 24.10 9.77
CA VAL A 158 -12.59 25.24 9.59
C VAL A 158 -13.88 24.81 8.90
N LYS A 159 -14.88 25.69 8.98
CA LYS A 159 -16.12 25.55 8.22
C LYS A 159 -15.95 25.97 6.75
N PRO A 160 -16.81 25.49 5.84
CA PRO A 160 -16.75 25.80 4.40
C PRO A 160 -16.81 27.30 4.07
N ASP A 161 -17.59 28.08 4.83
CA ASP A 161 -17.74 29.54 4.67
C ASP A 161 -16.45 30.32 5.00
N GLN A 162 -15.52 29.70 5.71
CA GLN A 162 -14.21 30.26 6.02
C GLN A 162 -13.19 30.07 4.90
N VAL A 163 -13.49 29.26 3.87
CA VAL A 163 -12.58 28.93 2.77
C VAL A 163 -12.89 29.79 1.55
N SER A 164 -11.96 30.66 1.17
CA SER A 164 -12.14 31.59 0.04
C SER A 164 -11.01 31.49 -0.99
N LYS A 165 -11.33 31.71 -2.27
CA LYS A 165 -10.33 31.85 -3.34
C LYS A 165 -10.02 33.33 -3.64
N GLU A 166 -10.59 34.26 -2.89
CA GLU A 166 -10.32 35.69 -3.05
C GLU A 166 -9.09 36.09 -2.24
N ALA A 167 -8.08 36.59 -2.93
CA ALA A 167 -6.90 37.17 -2.33
C ALA A 167 -7.20 38.53 -1.71
N GLN A 168 -6.35 39.01 -0.80
CA GLN A 168 -6.35 40.43 -0.46
C GLN A 168 -5.90 41.24 -1.68
N SER A 169 -6.39 42.48 -1.80
CA SER A 169 -6.16 43.33 -2.96
C SER A 169 -4.66 43.46 -3.27
N GLY A 170 -4.23 42.90 -4.40
CA GLY A 170 -2.83 42.94 -4.88
C GLY A 170 -2.06 41.61 -4.78
N GLU A 171 -2.61 40.58 -4.13
CA GLU A 171 -1.96 39.26 -4.02
C GLU A 171 -2.54 38.24 -5.03
N TYR A 172 -1.70 37.32 -5.51
CA TYR A 172 -2.12 36.24 -6.41
C TYR A 172 -2.16 34.90 -5.65
N ILE A 173 -3.31 34.26 -5.63
CA ILE A 173 -3.45 32.91 -5.05
C ILE A 173 -3.05 31.87 -6.07
N SER A 174 -2.06 31.05 -5.72
CA SER A 174 -1.61 29.93 -6.53
C SER A 174 -2.71 28.88 -6.72
N LYS A 175 -2.64 28.13 -7.83
CA LYS A 175 -3.61 27.07 -8.15
C LYS A 175 -3.67 26.05 -7.01
N GLY A 176 -4.88 25.69 -6.57
CA GLY A 176 -5.10 24.73 -5.49
C GLY A 176 -4.89 25.26 -4.06
N SER A 177 -4.59 26.55 -3.90
CA SER A 177 -4.51 27.23 -2.60
C SER A 177 -5.80 28.01 -2.32
N PHE A 178 -6.13 28.14 -1.03
CA PHE A 178 -7.32 28.87 -0.56
C PHE A 178 -6.96 29.67 0.69
N MET A 179 -7.57 30.85 0.82
CA MET A 179 -7.47 31.70 1.99
C MET A 179 -8.44 31.22 3.06
N ILE A 180 -7.97 31.13 4.29
CA ILE A 180 -8.78 30.78 5.45
C ILE A 180 -9.06 32.04 6.25
N ARG A 181 -10.33 32.35 6.47
CA ARG A 181 -10.78 33.55 7.19
C ARG A 181 -11.40 33.17 8.54
N GLY A 182 -11.22 34.03 9.55
CA GLY A 182 -11.80 33.82 10.88
C GLY A 182 -10.95 32.91 11.78
N LYS A 183 -11.58 32.37 12.83
CA LYS A 183 -10.91 31.56 13.86
C LYS A 183 -10.64 30.15 13.32
N THR A 184 -9.45 29.63 13.61
CA THR A 184 -9.07 28.25 13.33
C THR A 184 -8.83 27.49 14.62
N GLU A 185 -9.11 26.19 14.60
CA GLU A 185 -8.83 25.28 15.71
C GLU A 185 -7.76 24.27 15.27
N TYR A 186 -6.75 24.07 16.13
CA TYR A 186 -5.57 23.27 15.80
C TYR A 186 -5.56 21.93 16.53
N LEU A 187 -5.07 20.92 15.81
CA LEU A 187 -4.77 19.58 16.28
C LEU A 187 -3.32 19.26 15.96
N HIS A 188 -2.72 18.40 16.78
CA HIS A 188 -1.32 17.97 16.64
C HIS A 188 -1.25 16.44 16.46
N PRO A 189 -1.82 15.89 15.38
CA PRO A 189 -1.84 14.45 15.17
C PRO A 189 -0.45 13.90 14.87
N LYS A 190 -0.27 12.62 15.20
CA LYS A 190 0.91 11.85 14.81
C LYS A 190 0.84 11.48 13.34
N LEU A 191 1.99 11.43 12.68
CA LEU A 191 2.10 10.98 11.30
C LEU A 191 2.21 9.45 11.25
N GLU A 192 1.07 8.80 11.26
CA GLU A 192 0.98 7.35 11.15
C GLU A 192 -0.24 7.00 10.29
N ILE A 193 -0.13 5.97 9.44
CA ILE A 193 -1.23 5.49 8.60
C ILE A 193 -1.34 3.98 8.74
N ALA A 194 -2.54 3.50 8.98
CA ALA A 194 -2.84 2.07 8.93
C ALA A 194 -3.26 1.69 7.51
N VAL A 195 -2.70 0.60 6.98
CA VAL A 195 -3.12 -0.03 5.74
C VAL A 195 -3.64 -1.43 6.09
N GLY A 196 -4.91 -1.67 5.78
CA GLY A 196 -5.62 -2.90 6.12
C GLY A 196 -6.22 -3.60 4.91
N LEU A 197 -6.59 -4.86 5.13
CA LEU A 197 -7.30 -5.69 4.16
C LEU A 197 -8.71 -6.02 4.68
N GLN A 198 -9.73 -5.66 3.91
CA GLN A 198 -11.14 -5.94 4.20
C GLN A 198 -11.78 -6.58 2.96
N ASN A 199 -12.20 -7.84 3.05
CA ASN A 199 -12.80 -8.58 1.92
C ASN A 199 -11.96 -8.47 0.63
N ASP A 200 -10.65 -8.73 0.75
CA ASP A 200 -9.65 -8.60 -0.33
C ASP A 200 -9.41 -7.18 -0.90
N LEU A 201 -10.13 -6.17 -0.39
CA LEU A 201 -9.93 -4.77 -0.74
C LEU A 201 -9.01 -4.09 0.27
N ILE A 202 -8.11 -3.26 -0.25
CA ILE A 202 -7.24 -2.44 0.57
C ILE A 202 -8.01 -1.24 1.08
N ILE A 203 -7.92 -1.01 2.38
CA ILE A 203 -8.39 0.20 3.05
C ILE A 203 -7.22 0.86 3.76
N ALA A 204 -7.23 2.18 3.87
CA ALA A 204 -6.26 2.90 4.69
C ALA A 204 -6.91 4.06 5.41
N GLY A 205 -6.29 4.52 6.48
CA GLY A 205 -6.79 5.58 7.34
C GLY A 205 -5.96 5.69 8.61
N SER A 206 -6.51 6.36 9.62
CA SER A 206 -5.96 6.28 10.97
C SER A 206 -6.05 4.84 11.50
N GLU A 207 -5.24 4.52 12.50
CA GLU A 207 -5.28 3.20 13.13
C GLU A 207 -6.66 2.88 13.70
N SER A 208 -7.28 3.84 14.40
CA SER A 208 -8.61 3.67 15.01
C SER A 208 -9.70 3.40 13.97
N ALA A 209 -9.67 4.08 12.82
CA ALA A 209 -10.64 3.89 11.74
C ALA A 209 -10.49 2.52 11.06
N VAL A 210 -9.25 2.12 10.76
CA VAL A 210 -8.99 0.83 10.09
C VAL A 210 -9.26 -0.35 11.02
N LYS A 211 -8.87 -0.23 12.30
CA LYS A 211 -9.07 -1.28 13.32
C LYS A 211 -10.54 -1.62 13.57
N LYS A 212 -11.47 -0.66 13.39
CA LYS A 212 -12.92 -0.94 13.46
C LYS A 212 -13.41 -1.83 12.32
N LYS A 213 -12.73 -1.84 11.17
CA LYS A 213 -13.18 -2.56 9.96
C LYS A 213 -12.48 -3.88 9.75
N THR A 214 -11.23 -4.00 10.18
CA THR A 214 -10.43 -5.21 10.01
C THR A 214 -9.38 -5.37 11.11
N ASN A 215 -9.16 -6.62 11.52
CA ASN A 215 -8.04 -7.00 12.39
C ASN A 215 -6.73 -7.18 11.62
N GLN A 216 -6.79 -7.20 10.29
CA GLN A 216 -5.66 -7.44 9.40
C GLN A 216 -5.16 -6.10 8.84
N TYR A 217 -4.35 -5.41 9.63
CA TYR A 217 -3.77 -4.11 9.27
C TYR A 217 -2.30 -4.00 9.67
N ILE A 218 -1.63 -3.05 9.04
CA ILE A 218 -0.22 -2.72 9.28
C ILE A 218 -0.10 -1.22 9.46
N LEU A 219 0.55 -0.82 10.55
CA LEU A 219 0.86 0.57 10.81
C LEU A 219 2.15 0.98 10.07
N VAL A 220 2.08 2.12 9.40
CA VAL A 220 3.18 2.71 8.63
C VAL A 220 3.46 4.09 9.18
N ILE A 221 4.74 4.41 9.34
CA ILE A 221 5.25 5.70 9.82
C ILE A 221 6.28 6.27 8.82
N PRO A 222 6.64 7.56 8.91
CA PRO A 222 7.69 8.14 8.09
C PRO A 222 9.01 7.36 8.20
N GLY A 223 9.74 7.25 7.09
CA GLY A 223 10.99 6.52 7.02
C GLY A 223 11.62 6.58 5.63
N GLU A 224 12.71 5.85 5.44
CA GLU A 224 13.52 5.90 4.22
C GLU A 224 13.16 4.83 3.17
N GLU A 225 12.30 3.85 3.51
CA GLU A 225 11.96 2.76 2.59
C GLU A 225 11.12 3.29 1.43
N LYS A 226 11.57 3.06 0.19
CA LYS A 226 10.84 3.48 -1.01
C LYS A 226 9.43 2.88 -1.03
N LYS A 227 8.47 3.69 -1.47
CA LYS A 227 7.05 3.36 -1.58
C LYS A 227 6.75 1.99 -2.23
N SER A 228 7.46 1.65 -3.31
CA SER A 228 7.27 0.37 -4.02
C SER A 228 7.75 -0.85 -3.21
N SER A 229 8.89 -0.73 -2.54
CA SER A 229 9.40 -1.79 -1.64
C SER A 229 8.50 -1.97 -0.43
N LEU A 230 8.08 -0.85 0.17
CA LEU A 230 7.18 -0.83 1.30
C LEU A 230 5.82 -1.46 0.96
N ALA A 231 5.25 -1.15 -0.22
CA ALA A 231 4.00 -1.75 -0.67
C ALA A 231 4.10 -3.28 -0.83
N LYS A 232 5.19 -3.80 -1.39
CA LYS A 232 5.42 -5.26 -1.49
C LYS A 232 5.52 -5.91 -0.11
N LYS A 233 6.18 -5.25 0.84
CA LYS A 233 6.32 -5.70 2.22
C LYS A 233 4.98 -5.71 2.97
N ILE A 234 4.16 -4.67 2.77
CA ILE A 234 2.79 -4.59 3.29
C ILE A 234 1.95 -5.72 2.70
N ARG A 235 1.94 -5.89 1.38
CA ARG A 235 1.19 -6.96 0.69
C ARG A 235 1.57 -8.35 1.19
N SER A 236 2.87 -8.62 1.36
CA SER A 236 3.37 -9.90 1.88
C SER A 236 2.88 -10.17 3.30
N LYS A 237 2.92 -9.17 4.17
CA LYS A 237 2.42 -9.27 5.55
C LYS A 237 0.90 -9.37 5.64
N LEU A 238 0.17 -8.64 4.78
CA LEU A 238 -1.29 -8.73 4.64
C LEU A 238 -1.73 -9.99 3.88
N LYS A 239 -0.84 -10.77 3.26
CA LYS A 239 -1.19 -11.97 2.48
C LYS A 239 -2.34 -11.77 1.47
N GLY A 240 -2.48 -10.58 0.90
CA GLY A 240 -3.62 -10.25 0.05
C GLY A 240 -3.64 -8.78 -0.39
N GLY A 241 -4.64 -8.47 -1.20
CA GLY A 241 -4.86 -7.14 -1.77
C GLY A 241 -4.00 -6.80 -2.98
N ASP A 242 -4.49 -5.82 -3.75
CA ASP A 242 -3.86 -5.33 -4.97
C ASP A 242 -2.68 -4.40 -4.65
N LEU A 243 -1.55 -4.62 -5.34
CA LEU A 243 -0.32 -3.86 -5.07
C LEU A 243 -0.49 -2.38 -5.42
N ASP A 244 -1.19 -2.08 -6.51
CA ASP A 244 -1.41 -0.72 -6.97
C ASP A 244 -2.30 0.07 -6.00
N ASP A 245 -3.27 -0.59 -5.36
CA ASP A 245 -4.08 0.04 -4.31
C ASP A 245 -3.25 0.38 -3.09
N ILE A 246 -2.40 -0.54 -2.61
CA ILE A 246 -1.48 -0.26 -1.49
C ILE A 246 -0.60 0.95 -1.82
N ILE A 247 -0.04 0.99 -3.03
CA ILE A 247 0.75 2.14 -3.50
C ILE A 247 -0.13 3.40 -3.52
N SER A 248 -1.38 3.34 -3.97
CA SER A 248 -2.24 4.52 -4.05
C SER A 248 -2.53 5.16 -2.68
N PHE A 249 -2.63 4.33 -1.62
CA PHE A 249 -2.90 4.80 -0.26
C PHE A 249 -1.66 5.30 0.48
N LEU A 250 -0.46 4.86 0.11
CA LEU A 250 0.76 5.32 0.77
C LEU A 250 1.06 6.80 0.42
N PRO A 251 1.51 7.62 1.39
CA PRO A 251 1.86 9.02 1.16
C PRO A 251 3.08 9.19 0.25
N ALA A 252 3.30 10.42 -0.21
CA ALA A 252 4.47 10.77 -1.01
C ALA A 252 5.72 10.88 -0.11
N GLY A 253 6.75 10.09 -0.43
CA GLY A 253 7.97 9.98 0.37
C GLY A 253 8.34 8.52 0.61
N GLY A 254 9.36 8.30 1.43
CA GLY A 254 9.63 6.98 2.00
C GLY A 254 8.73 6.73 3.21
N GLY A 255 8.65 5.48 3.65
CA GLY A 255 7.97 5.12 4.88
C GLY A 255 8.66 3.91 5.51
N GLN A 256 8.12 3.43 6.63
CA GLN A 256 8.53 2.15 7.19
C GLN A 256 7.37 1.54 7.97
N VAL A 257 7.31 0.21 8.00
CA VAL A 257 6.37 -0.49 8.88
C VAL A 257 6.79 -0.23 10.33
N ALA A 258 5.87 0.25 11.16
CA ALA A 258 6.11 0.42 12.58
C ALA A 258 6.56 -0.91 13.18
N LYS A 259 7.56 -0.89 14.07
CA LYS A 259 7.91 -2.09 14.84
C LYS A 259 6.75 -2.36 15.79
N ASN A 260 6.15 -3.55 15.71
CA ASN A 260 5.12 -3.97 16.67
C ASN A 260 5.68 -3.78 18.09
N LYS A 261 4.93 -3.12 18.96
CA LYS A 261 5.09 -3.26 20.40
C LYS A 261 4.59 -4.63 20.83
#